data_AF-A0A428SCM7-F1
#
_entry.id   AF-A0A428SCM7-F1
#
_cell.length_a   1.000
_cell.length_b   1.000
_cell.length_c   1.000
_cell.angle_alpha   90.00
_cell.angle_beta   90.00
_cell.angle_gamma   90.00
#
_symmetry.space_group_name_H-M   'P 1'
#
loop_
_entity.id
_entity.type
_entity.pdbx_description
1 polymer ?
#
loop_
_entity_poly.entity_id
_entity_poly.type
_entity_poly.pdbx_seq_one_letter_code
_entity_poly.pdbx_strand_id
1 'polypeptide(L)'
;MSVKEVLTKLQLQIDPGVHLLIYRRSECLCALPIVSSHAPTHLRDKHSVSPDARRGLTKILKAQGFGDPDKALPREDGSPEHPYHQAYGGFDCDGRSFGTISFQSMKRHYSDPTMRDQCRHYG
;
A
#
# COMPACT_ATOMS: atom_id res chain seq x y z
N MET A 1 2.42 -8.96 -27.20
CA MET A 1 2.91 -8.49 -25.90
C MET A 1 2.17 -9.22 -24.80
N SER A 2 2.89 -9.82 -23.86
CA SER A 2 2.30 -10.48 -22.70
C SER A 2 1.83 -9.45 -21.65
N VAL A 3 0.93 -9.84 -20.75
CA VAL A 3 0.48 -8.99 -19.63
C VAL A 3 1.68 -8.53 -18.79
N LYS A 4 2.63 -9.44 -18.54
CA LYS A 4 3.86 -9.16 -17.79
C LYS A 4 4.72 -8.08 -18.44
N GLU A 5 4.84 -8.07 -19.76
CA GLU A 5 5.58 -7.05 -20.51
C GLU A 5 4.92 -5.67 -20.40
N VAL A 6 3.58 -5.61 -20.47
CA VAL A 6 2.83 -4.34 -20.32
C VAL A 6 3.01 -3.78 -18.92
N LEU A 7 2.88 -4.62 -17.89
CA LEU A 7 3.07 -4.20 -16.50
C LEU A 7 4.51 -3.73 -16.26
N THR A 8 5.51 -4.48 -16.72
CA THR A 8 6.93 -4.12 -16.57
C THR A 8 7.25 -2.79 -17.25
N LYS A 9 6.74 -2.54 -18.46
CA LYS A 9 6.91 -1.25 -19.16
C LYS A 9 6.32 -0.07 -18.39
N LEU A 10 5.22 -0.31 -17.68
CA LEU A 10 4.57 0.66 -16.82
C LEU A 10 5.14 0.67 -15.39
N GLN A 11 6.23 -0.06 -15.12
CA GLN A 11 6.81 -0.22 -13.80
C GLN A 11 5.81 -0.69 -12.74
N LEU A 12 4.84 -1.50 -13.16
CA LEU A 12 3.89 -2.17 -12.30
C LEU A 12 4.36 -3.60 -12.04
N GLN A 13 4.23 -4.04 -10.80
CA GLN A 13 4.48 -5.41 -10.38
C GLN A 13 3.27 -5.97 -9.63
N ILE A 14 3.11 -7.29 -9.71
CA ILE A 14 2.11 -8.01 -8.92
C ILE A 14 2.83 -8.53 -7.69
N ASP A 15 2.33 -8.18 -6.51
CA ASP A 15 2.74 -8.80 -5.26
C ASP A 15 2.29 -10.27 -5.27
N PRO A 16 3.21 -11.25 -5.20
CA PRO A 16 2.85 -12.65 -5.29
C PRO A 16 2.21 -13.22 -4.01
N GLY A 17 2.34 -12.53 -2.87
CA GLY A 17 1.82 -12.99 -1.59
C GLY A 17 0.37 -12.56 -1.35
N VAL A 18 0.06 -11.29 -1.63
CA VAL A 18 -1.27 -10.69 -1.39
C VAL A 18 -2.01 -10.32 -2.68
N HIS A 19 -1.42 -10.60 -3.85
CA HIS A 19 -2.02 -10.37 -5.17
C HIS A 19 -2.51 -8.93 -5.35
N LEU A 20 -1.63 -7.98 -5.00
CA LEU A 20 -1.83 -6.53 -5.14
C LEU A 20 -1.00 -5.98 -6.30
N LEU A 21 -1.46 -4.88 -6.89
CA LEU A 21 -0.71 -4.16 -7.91
C LEU A 21 0.17 -3.09 -7.24
N ILE A 22 1.48 -3.23 -7.37
CA ILE A 22 2.45 -2.28 -6.81
C ILE A 22 3.10 -1.48 -7.93
N TYR A 23 3.14 -0.15 -7.78
CA TYR A 23 3.93 0.70 -8.67
C TYR A 23 5.35 0.85 -8.13
N ARG A 24 6.34 0.72 -9.02
CA ARG A 24 7.76 0.70 -8.68
C ARG A 24 8.54 1.74 -9.49
N ARG A 25 8.29 3.03 -9.20
CA ARG A 25 9.15 4.14 -9.66
C ARG A 25 9.50 5.05 -8.50
N SER A 26 10.81 5.20 -8.26
CA SER A 26 11.37 6.15 -7.28
C SER A 26 10.71 6.00 -5.89
N GLU A 27 10.39 7.12 -5.23
CA GLU A 27 9.77 7.20 -3.89
C GLU A 27 8.30 6.75 -3.85
N CYS A 28 7.69 6.41 -5.00
CA CYS A 28 6.27 6.07 -5.07
C CYS A 28 6.07 4.55 -4.98
N LEU A 29 6.42 3.99 -3.83
CA LEU A 29 6.19 2.58 -3.48
C LEU A 29 4.79 2.42 -2.88
N CYS A 30 3.78 2.37 -3.75
CA CYS A 30 2.39 2.28 -3.32
C CYS A 30 1.65 1.07 -3.91
N ALA A 31 0.82 0.46 -3.07
CA ALA A 31 -0.20 -0.48 -3.52
C ALA A 31 -1.35 0.31 -4.17
N LEU A 32 -1.72 -0.08 -5.39
CA LEU A 32 -2.73 0.59 -6.19
C LEU A 32 -4.04 -0.21 -6.18
N PRO A 33 -5.16 0.41 -5.82
CA PRO A 33 -6.48 -0.18 -6.01
C PRO A 33 -6.75 -0.41 -7.49
N ILE A 34 -7.46 -1.49 -7.80
CA ILE A 34 -7.87 -1.82 -9.17
C ILE A 34 -9.32 -1.43 -9.45
N VAL A 35 -10.03 -1.03 -8.41
CA VAL A 35 -11.32 -0.34 -8.53
C VAL A 35 -11.17 0.91 -9.39
N SER A 36 -12.17 1.12 -10.26
CA SER A 36 -12.50 2.41 -10.89
C SER A 36 -11.31 3.26 -11.38
N SER A 37 -10.41 2.67 -12.17
CA SER A 37 -9.35 3.42 -12.87
C SER A 37 -8.32 4.09 -11.94
N HIS A 38 -8.17 3.66 -10.68
CA HIS A 38 -7.19 4.23 -9.77
C HIS A 38 -5.75 4.06 -10.28
N ALA A 39 -5.38 2.86 -10.75
CA ALA A 39 -4.06 2.63 -11.33
C ALA A 39 -3.74 3.57 -12.52
N PRO A 40 -4.55 3.65 -13.59
CA PRO A 40 -4.27 4.58 -14.68
C PRO A 40 -4.36 6.06 -14.26
N THR A 41 -5.21 6.44 -13.30
CA THR A 41 -5.28 7.80 -12.77
C THR A 41 -4.02 8.15 -11.97
N HIS A 42 -3.55 7.27 -11.10
CA HIS A 42 -2.31 7.43 -10.35
C HIS A 42 -1.11 7.61 -11.30
N LEU A 43 -1.00 6.75 -12.31
CA LEU A 43 0.05 6.86 -13.34
C LEU A 43 -0.01 8.19 -14.09
N ARG A 44 -1.21 8.75 -14.33
CA ARG A 44 -1.37 10.06 -14.96
C ARG A 44 -0.95 11.18 -14.01
N ASP A 45 -1.50 11.20 -12.80
CA ASP A 45 -1.47 12.36 -11.91
C ASP A 45 -0.15 12.45 -11.14
N LYS A 46 0.45 11.31 -10.80
CA LYS A 46 1.72 11.25 -10.05
C LYS A 46 2.94 11.08 -10.94
N HIS A 47 2.79 10.46 -12.11
CA HIS A 47 3.92 10.05 -12.96
C HIS A 47 3.86 10.52 -14.40
N SER A 48 2.82 11.29 -14.76
CA SER A 48 2.63 11.88 -16.09
C SER A 48 2.68 10.86 -17.25
N VAL A 49 2.25 9.62 -17.01
CA VAL A 49 2.25 8.57 -18.04
C VAL A 49 1.20 8.89 -19.11
N SER A 50 1.61 8.81 -20.38
CA SER A 50 0.77 9.17 -21.51
C SER A 50 -0.50 8.30 -21.63
N PRO A 51 -1.57 8.82 -22.26
CA PRO A 51 -2.80 8.05 -22.50
C PRO A 51 -2.55 6.77 -23.30
N ASP A 52 -1.68 6.82 -24.31
CA ASP A 52 -1.36 5.67 -25.15
C ASP A 52 -0.66 4.56 -24.40
N ALA A 53 0.26 4.90 -23.49
CA ALA A 53 0.96 3.92 -22.66
C ALA A 53 0.01 3.24 -21.66
N ARG A 54 -1.06 3.91 -21.21
CA ARG A 54 -2.05 3.38 -20.26
C ARG A 54 -3.25 2.70 -20.95
N ARG A 55 -3.33 2.74 -22.28
CA ARG A 55 -4.50 2.25 -23.02
C ARG A 55 -4.73 0.76 -22.76
N GLY A 56 -5.96 0.40 -22.38
CA GLY A 56 -6.33 -0.99 -22.09
C GLY A 56 -5.86 -1.54 -20.75
N LEU A 57 -5.10 -0.77 -19.96
CA LEU A 57 -4.59 -1.20 -18.65
C LEU A 57 -5.71 -1.66 -17.71
N THR A 58 -6.81 -0.91 -17.61
CA THR A 58 -7.96 -1.28 -16.76
C THR A 58 -8.53 -2.65 -17.13
N LYS A 59 -8.61 -2.98 -18.43
CA LYS A 59 -9.13 -4.28 -18.89
C LYS A 59 -8.17 -5.41 -18.54
N ILE A 60 -6.87 -5.19 -18.71
CA ILE A 60 -5.82 -6.14 -18.33
C ILE A 60 -5.89 -6.40 -16.82
N LEU A 61 -5.95 -5.35 -16.01
CA LEU A 61 -5.96 -5.48 -14.55
C LEU A 61 -7.22 -6.19 -14.03
N LYS A 62 -8.40 -5.89 -14.58
CA LYS A 62 -9.65 -6.57 -14.20
C LYS A 62 -9.61 -8.09 -14.45
N ALA A 63 -8.88 -8.54 -15.46
CA ALA A 63 -8.79 -9.97 -15.81
C ALA A 63 -7.87 -10.78 -14.88
N GLN A 64 -7.10 -10.13 -14.01
CA GLN A 64 -6.10 -10.79 -13.15
C GLN A 64 -6.63 -11.13 -11.75
N GLY A 65 -7.83 -10.68 -11.37
CA GLY A 65 -8.45 -11.05 -10.09
C GLY A 65 -7.73 -10.53 -8.84
N PHE A 66 -7.17 -9.32 -8.90
CA PHE A 66 -6.43 -8.71 -7.77
C PHE A 66 -7.30 -8.48 -6.53
N GLY A 67 -6.65 -8.56 -5.37
CA GLY A 67 -7.24 -8.22 -4.07
C GLY A 67 -7.47 -6.72 -3.88
N ASP A 68 -8.26 -6.39 -2.87
CA ASP A 68 -8.46 -5.01 -2.40
C ASP A 68 -7.31 -4.63 -1.45
N PRO A 69 -6.49 -3.60 -1.75
CA PRO A 69 -5.40 -3.19 -0.86
C PRO A 69 -5.87 -2.84 0.54
N ASP A 70 -7.06 -2.27 0.69
CA ASP A 70 -7.61 -1.85 1.99
C ASP A 70 -8.03 -3.06 2.86
N LYS A 71 -8.15 -4.24 2.26
CA LYS A 71 -8.47 -5.50 2.93
C LYS A 71 -7.25 -6.41 3.11
N ALA A 72 -6.10 -6.01 2.60
CA ALA A 72 -4.88 -6.78 2.79
C ALA A 72 -4.51 -6.78 4.27
N LEU A 73 -4.29 -7.98 4.82
CA LEU A 73 -3.81 -8.09 6.18
C LEU A 73 -2.41 -7.47 6.30
N PRO A 74 -2.11 -6.76 7.40
CA PRO A 74 -0.75 -6.37 7.70
C PRO A 74 0.18 -7.59 7.69
N ARG A 75 1.44 -7.38 7.30
CA ARG A 75 2.47 -8.42 7.43
C ARG A 75 2.75 -8.63 8.91
N GLU A 76 3.06 -9.87 9.28
CA GLU A 76 3.36 -10.23 10.67
C GLU A 76 4.53 -9.40 11.22
N ASP A 77 4.47 -9.06 12.50
CA ASP A 77 5.56 -8.37 13.19
C ASP A 77 6.86 -9.18 13.09
N GLY A 78 7.96 -8.49 12.81
CA GLY A 78 9.27 -9.13 12.58
C GLY A 78 9.46 -9.72 11.18
N SER A 79 8.48 -9.61 10.28
CA SER A 79 8.66 -9.95 8.87
C SER A 79 9.83 -9.16 8.24
N PRO A 80 10.64 -9.79 7.36
CA PRO A 80 11.69 -9.07 6.64
C PRO A 80 11.07 -7.97 5.77
N GLU A 81 11.76 -6.85 5.56
CA GLU A 81 11.26 -5.71 4.76
C GLU A 81 10.73 -6.18 3.40
N HIS A 82 9.54 -5.70 3.02
CA HIS A 82 8.96 -6.07 1.75
C HIS A 82 9.67 -5.32 0.62
N PRO A 83 10.20 -6.01 -0.42
CA PRO A 83 11.08 -5.38 -1.42
C PRO A 83 10.41 -4.26 -2.24
N TYR A 84 9.08 -4.15 -2.17
CA TYR A 84 8.29 -3.18 -2.92
C TYR A 84 7.44 -2.27 -2.03
N HIS A 85 7.53 -2.36 -0.70
CA HIS A 85 6.92 -1.39 0.20
C HIS A 85 7.99 -0.51 0.80
N GLN A 86 7.67 0.77 0.99
CA GLN A 86 8.55 1.65 1.73
C GLN A 86 8.53 1.27 3.21
N ALA A 87 9.69 1.02 3.81
CA ALA A 87 9.80 0.99 5.26
C ALA A 87 9.58 2.41 5.81
N TYR A 88 8.62 2.54 6.71
CA TYR A 88 8.41 3.76 7.48
C TYR A 88 8.79 3.49 8.94
N GLY A 89 9.44 4.45 9.59
CA GLY A 89 9.53 4.45 11.05
C GLY A 89 8.13 4.54 11.63
N GLY A 90 7.72 3.51 12.37
CA GLY A 90 6.41 3.45 13.03
C GLY A 90 6.45 4.01 14.45
N PHE A 91 5.26 4.08 15.05
CA PHE A 91 5.06 4.27 16.48
C PHE A 91 4.40 3.02 17.03
N ASP A 92 4.91 2.51 18.13
CA ASP A 92 4.34 1.40 18.89
C ASP A 92 3.99 1.86 20.30
N CYS A 93 2.93 1.29 20.86
CA CYS A 93 2.53 1.53 22.24
C CYS A 93 2.86 0.30 23.09
N ASP A 94 3.83 0.38 24.01
CA ASP A 94 4.25 -0.74 24.86
C ASP A 94 3.13 -1.40 25.69
N GLY A 95 2.00 -0.71 25.89
CA GLY A 95 0.86 -1.24 26.66
C GLY A 95 -0.15 -2.06 25.85
N ARG A 96 -0.09 -2.04 24.51
CA ARG A 96 -0.94 -2.86 23.63
C ARG A 96 -0.13 -3.36 22.43
N SER A 97 -0.63 -4.39 21.76
CA SER A 97 -0.23 -4.71 20.39
C SER A 97 -0.79 -3.67 19.39
N PHE A 98 -0.57 -2.37 19.64
CA PHE A 98 -1.00 -1.28 18.77
C PHE A 98 0.23 -0.57 18.18
N GLY A 99 0.44 -0.76 16.88
CA GLY A 99 1.45 -0.08 16.09
C GLY A 99 0.82 0.72 14.95
N THR A 100 1.37 1.88 14.62
CA THR A 100 0.92 2.69 13.49
C THR A 100 2.05 3.54 12.91
N ILE A 101 2.04 3.76 11.60
CA ILE A 101 2.95 4.72 10.94
C ILE A 101 2.43 6.16 10.99
N SER A 102 1.20 6.37 11.46
CA SER A 102 0.57 7.69 11.51
C SER A 102 0.66 8.31 12.89
N PHE A 103 1.40 9.40 13.00
CA PHE A 103 1.50 10.17 14.24
C PHE A 103 0.12 10.66 14.73
N GLN A 104 -0.80 11.01 13.81
CA GLN A 104 -2.15 11.42 14.19
C GLN A 104 -2.96 10.27 14.77
N SER A 105 -2.81 9.06 14.22
CA SER A 105 -3.43 7.85 14.77
C SER A 105 -2.88 7.54 16.16
N MET A 106 -1.58 7.74 16.38
CA MET A 106 -0.96 7.56 17.69
C MET A 106 -1.44 8.62 18.70
N LYS A 107 -1.54 9.90 18.31
CA LYS A 107 -2.14 10.93 19.19
C LYS A 107 -3.57 10.58 19.59
N ARG A 108 -4.38 10.14 18.63
CA ARG A 108 -5.77 9.75 18.88
C ARG A 108 -5.86 8.53 19.81
N HIS A 109 -4.96 7.56 19.65
CA HIS A 109 -4.83 6.42 20.57
C HIS A 109 -4.62 6.88 22.01
N TYR A 110 -3.72 7.85 22.23
CA TYR A 110 -3.43 8.42 23.55
C TYR A 110 -4.51 9.36 24.11
N SER A 111 -5.30 9.99 23.25
CA SER A 111 -6.41 10.87 23.67
C SER A 111 -7.68 10.12 24.03
N ASP A 112 -7.80 8.83 23.69
CA ASP A 112 -8.94 7.99 24.05
C ASP A 112 -8.80 7.51 25.52
N PRO A 113 -9.71 7.93 26.43
CA PRO A 113 -9.64 7.57 27.84
C PRO A 113 -9.67 6.06 28.08
N THR A 114 -10.39 5.31 27.24
CA THR A 114 -10.52 3.85 27.38
C THR A 114 -9.24 3.11 27.02
N MET A 115 -8.39 3.74 26.21
CA MET A 115 -7.09 3.22 25.79
C MET A 115 -5.99 3.68 26.74
N ARG A 116 -6.11 4.90 27.28
CA ARG A 116 -5.13 5.55 28.16
C ARG A 116 -4.78 4.73 29.40
N ASP A 117 -5.79 4.15 30.07
CA ASP A 117 -5.60 3.40 31.33
C ASP A 117 -4.90 2.05 31.14
N GLN A 118 -4.78 1.59 29.89
CA GLN A 118 -4.15 0.30 29.53
C GLN A 118 -2.76 0.49 28.91
N CYS A 119 -2.38 1.72 28.60
CA CYS A 119 -1.08 2.05 28.02
C CYS A 119 -0.08 2.33 29.15
N ARG A 120 0.87 1.40 29.38
CA ARG A 120 1.80 1.41 30.52
C ARG A 120 2.75 2.61 30.59
N HIS A 121 2.86 3.39 29.51
CA HIS A 121 3.69 4.59 29.44
C HIS A 121 2.86 5.79 28.98
N TYR A 122 2.18 6.42 29.94
CA TYR A 122 1.78 7.82 29.83
C TYR A 122 2.50 8.58 30.95
N GLY A 123 3.71 9.06 30.64
CA GLY A 123 4.61 9.71 31.59
C GLY A 123 6.05 9.42 31.25
#